data_AF-A0A0F9RWA6-F1
#
_entry.id   AF-A0A0F9RWA6-F1
#
_cell.length_a   1.000
_cell.length_b   1.000
_cell.length_c   1.000
_cell.angle_alpha   90.00
_cell.angle_beta   90.00
_cell.angle_gamma   90.00
#
_symmetry.space_group_name_H-M   'P 1'
#
loop_
_entity.id
_entity.type
_entity.pdbx_description
1 polymer ?
#
loop_
_entity_poly.entity_id
_entity_poly.type
_entity_poly.pdbx_seq_one_letter_code
_entity_poly.pdbx_strand_id
1 'polypeptide(L)'
;MTSPSAEERTRWRKAITARRTGAPGGNLCDELRCEHRELYTTFACESAALLSLLDALAQAEQIRDAYKLGEEVVFDRAIRAERARDEAREEVGRLREAKDGAYEERNRCVALIAAMGKYLGWRVGLSRTAIEGWDEEWHGIIYIDTPRGQISWHYHDSHAPFFGGLPPYTGTWDGHDTGEKYRRVAEVHAALDAEPRSEG
;
A
#
# COMPACT_ATOMS: atom_id res chain seq x y z
N MET A 1 -55.45 -17.89 -16.68
CA MET A 1 -56.85 -17.63 -17.07
C MET A 1 -57.58 -18.96 -17.21
N THR A 2 -58.51 -19.27 -16.30
CA THR A 2 -59.38 -20.45 -16.38
C THR A 2 -60.47 -20.23 -17.44
N SER A 3 -60.77 -21.25 -18.24
CA SER A 3 -61.84 -21.19 -19.23
C SER A 3 -63.21 -21.00 -18.56
N PRO A 4 -64.16 -20.24 -19.17
CA PRO A 4 -65.47 -20.01 -18.57
C PRO A 4 -66.23 -21.32 -18.36
N SER A 5 -66.96 -21.39 -17.25
CA SER A 5 -67.79 -22.53 -16.88
C SER A 5 -68.90 -22.80 -17.91
N ALA A 6 -69.48 -24.01 -17.87
CA ALA A 6 -70.60 -24.36 -18.74
C ALA A 6 -71.83 -23.47 -18.51
N GLU A 7 -72.05 -23.02 -17.27
CA GLU A 7 -73.15 -22.12 -16.90
C GLU A 7 -72.95 -20.72 -17.46
N GLU A 8 -71.74 -20.17 -17.37
CA GLU A 8 -71.43 -18.87 -17.97
C GLU A 8 -71.63 -18.90 -19.48
N ARG A 9 -71.11 -19.93 -20.17
CA ARG A 9 -71.32 -20.11 -21.62
C ARG A 9 -72.80 -20.18 -22.01
N THR A 10 -73.63 -20.75 -21.13
CA THR A 10 -75.08 -20.86 -21.33
C THR A 10 -75.77 -19.51 -21.14
N ARG A 11 -75.35 -18.73 -20.13
CA ARG A 11 -75.81 -17.35 -19.90
C ARG A 11 -75.47 -16.44 -21.09
N TRP A 12 -74.25 -16.52 -21.60
CA TRP A 12 -73.80 -15.78 -22.79
C TRP A 12 -74.60 -16.13 -24.04
N ARG A 13 -74.88 -17.41 -24.29
CA ARG A 13 -75.72 -17.85 -25.42
C ARG A 13 -77.13 -17.26 -25.34
N LYS A 14 -77.78 -17.31 -24.17
CA LYS A 14 -79.13 -16.75 -23.98
C LYS A 14 -79.17 -15.23 -24.21
N ALA A 15 -78.18 -14.49 -23.72
CA ALA A 15 -78.08 -13.04 -23.90
C ALA A 15 -77.90 -12.64 -25.38
N ILE A 16 -77.13 -13.42 -26.15
CA ILE A 16 -76.94 -13.20 -27.60
C ILE A 16 -78.24 -13.50 -28.37
N THR A 17 -78.98 -14.55 -28.01
CA THR A 17 -80.24 -14.91 -28.66
C THR A 17 -81.35 -13.88 -28.42
N ALA A 18 -81.41 -13.29 -27.21
CA ALA A 18 -82.39 -12.23 -26.89
C ALA A 18 -82.21 -10.96 -27.75
N ARG A 19 -80.98 -10.61 -28.16
CA ARG A 19 -80.72 -9.46 -29.05
C ARG A 19 -81.22 -9.65 -30.48
N ARG A 20 -81.32 -10.89 -30.95
CA ARG A 20 -81.71 -11.21 -32.33
C ARG A 20 -83.22 -11.11 -32.57
N THR A 21 -84.02 -11.02 -31.50
CA THR A 21 -85.48 -11.12 -31.53
C THR A 21 -86.20 -9.80 -31.22
N GLY A 22 -85.48 -8.69 -31.05
CA GLY A 22 -86.09 -7.35 -30.98
C GLY A 22 -87.02 -7.12 -29.78
N ALA A 23 -86.83 -7.82 -28.67
CA ALA A 23 -87.54 -7.50 -27.42
C ALA A 23 -87.05 -6.14 -26.88
N PRO A 24 -87.93 -5.29 -26.29
CA PRO A 24 -87.54 -4.04 -25.66
C PRO A 24 -86.78 -4.33 -24.35
N GLY A 25 -85.54 -4.75 -24.51
CA GLY A 25 -84.62 -5.06 -23.43
C GLY A 25 -84.01 -3.77 -22.91
N GLY A 26 -84.17 -3.53 -21.61
CA GLY A 26 -83.31 -2.64 -20.85
C GLY A 26 -81.84 -2.89 -21.20
N ASN A 27 -81.03 -1.85 -21.01
CA ASN A 27 -79.75 -1.57 -21.66
C ASN A 27 -78.62 -2.60 -21.38
N LEU A 28 -78.84 -3.88 -21.72
CA LEU A 28 -77.92 -5.02 -21.60
C LEU A 28 -76.65 -4.81 -22.44
N CYS A 29 -76.70 -3.88 -23.40
CA CYS A 29 -75.54 -3.36 -24.13
C CYS A 29 -74.58 -2.59 -23.25
N ASP A 30 -75.08 -1.88 -22.24
CA ASP A 30 -74.29 -1.08 -21.32
C ASP A 30 -73.80 -1.93 -20.14
N GLU A 31 -74.61 -2.87 -19.63
CA GLU A 31 -74.16 -3.85 -18.61
C GLU A 31 -73.05 -4.78 -19.14
N LEU A 32 -73.22 -5.40 -20.31
CA LEU A 32 -72.17 -6.27 -20.88
C LEU A 32 -70.92 -5.49 -21.31
N ARG A 33 -71.06 -4.20 -21.67
CA ARG A 33 -69.91 -3.31 -21.88
C ARG A 33 -69.23 -2.93 -20.57
N CYS A 34 -69.98 -2.81 -19.48
CA CYS A 34 -69.45 -2.59 -18.14
C CYS A 34 -68.65 -3.82 -17.67
N GLU A 35 -69.25 -5.01 -17.70
CA GLU A 35 -68.58 -6.26 -17.29
C GLU A 35 -67.33 -6.56 -18.14
N HIS A 36 -67.40 -6.32 -19.46
CA HIS A 36 -66.24 -6.51 -20.34
C HIS A 36 -65.14 -5.47 -20.10
N ARG A 37 -65.50 -4.22 -19.79
CA ARG A 37 -64.54 -3.17 -19.40
C ARG A 37 -63.87 -3.54 -18.08
N GLU A 38 -64.62 -4.01 -17.09
CA GLU A 38 -64.08 -4.43 -15.79
C GLU A 38 -63.11 -5.62 -15.92
N LEU A 39 -63.45 -6.62 -16.73
CA LEU A 39 -62.56 -7.76 -17.01
C LEU A 39 -61.28 -7.34 -17.75
N TYR A 40 -61.38 -6.45 -18.75
CA TYR A 40 -60.22 -5.94 -19.47
C TYR A 40 -59.34 -5.03 -18.60
N THR A 41 -59.94 -4.19 -17.75
CA THR A 41 -59.21 -3.35 -16.80
C THR A 41 -58.49 -4.22 -15.76
N THR A 42 -59.15 -5.25 -15.23
CA THR A 42 -58.52 -6.20 -14.28
C THR A 42 -57.37 -6.95 -14.94
N PHE A 43 -57.56 -7.51 -16.14
CA PHE A 43 -56.50 -8.19 -16.88
C PHE A 43 -55.33 -7.26 -17.23
N ALA A 44 -55.62 -6.01 -17.60
CA ALA A 44 -54.58 -5.01 -17.87
C ALA A 44 -53.81 -4.63 -16.60
N CYS A 45 -54.48 -4.49 -15.45
CA CYS A 45 -53.84 -4.25 -14.16
C CYS A 45 -52.99 -5.44 -13.70
N GLU A 46 -53.49 -6.67 -13.83
CA GLU A 46 -52.73 -7.90 -13.52
C GLU A 46 -51.52 -8.06 -14.44
N SER A 47 -51.68 -7.77 -15.73
CA SER A 47 -50.59 -7.82 -16.71
C SER A 47 -49.54 -6.74 -16.43
N ALA A 48 -49.95 -5.53 -16.07
CA ALA A 48 -49.04 -4.45 -15.67
C ALA A 48 -48.28 -4.78 -14.38
N ALA A 49 -48.96 -5.40 -13.40
CA ALA A 49 -48.32 -5.87 -12.17
C ALA A 49 -47.28 -6.96 -12.45
N LEU A 50 -47.58 -7.88 -13.36
CA LEU A 50 -46.65 -8.95 -13.75
C LEU A 50 -45.43 -8.41 -14.51
N LEU A 51 -45.62 -7.44 -15.40
CA LEU A 51 -44.50 -6.75 -16.07
C LEU A 51 -43.63 -5.98 -15.07
N SER A 52 -44.24 -5.25 -14.13
CA SER A 52 -43.49 -4.57 -13.07
C SER A 52 -42.69 -5.53 -12.19
N LEU A 53 -43.20 -6.75 -11.95
CA LEU A 53 -42.49 -7.75 -11.17
C LEU A 53 -41.31 -8.36 -11.95
N LEU A 54 -41.47 -8.55 -13.27
CA LEU A 54 -40.37 -8.98 -14.14
C LEU A 54 -39.25 -7.93 -14.20
N ASP A 55 -39.60 -6.65 -14.31
CA ASP A 55 -38.61 -5.55 -14.28
C ASP A 55 -37.89 -5.49 -12.94
N ALA A 56 -38.60 -5.67 -11.82
CA ALA A 56 -38.00 -5.71 -10.49
C ALA A 56 -37.03 -6.90 -10.32
N LEU A 57 -37.35 -8.06 -10.90
CA LEU A 57 -36.46 -9.22 -10.90
C LEU A 57 -35.19 -8.97 -11.72
N ALA A 58 -35.33 -8.41 -12.92
CA ALA A 58 -34.18 -8.03 -13.76
C ALA A 58 -33.28 -7.01 -13.06
N GLN A 59 -33.87 -6.01 -12.38
CA GLN A 59 -33.12 -5.02 -11.62
C GLN A 59 -32.40 -5.66 -10.41
N ALA A 60 -33.03 -6.62 -9.73
CA ALA A 60 -32.41 -7.34 -8.62
C ALA A 60 -31.22 -8.23 -9.08
N GLU A 61 -31.29 -8.83 -10.27
CA GLU A 61 -30.15 -9.56 -10.87
C GLU A 61 -29.00 -8.62 -11.21
N GLN A 62 -29.28 -7.48 -11.84
CA GLN A 62 -28.27 -6.48 -12.16
C GLN A 62 -27.54 -5.96 -10.91
N ILE A 63 -28.28 -5.72 -9.81
CA ILE A 63 -27.70 -5.33 -8.52
C ILE A 63 -26.80 -6.44 -7.97
N ARG A 64 -27.24 -7.71 -8.03
CA ARG A 64 -26.46 -8.87 -7.56
C ARG A 64 -25.13 -9.00 -8.30
N ASP A 65 -25.13 -8.82 -9.61
CA ASP A 65 -23.91 -8.90 -10.41
C ASP A 65 -22.96 -7.73 -10.15
N ALA A 66 -23.49 -6.52 -9.92
CA ALA A 66 -22.68 -5.38 -9.51
C ALA A 66 -21.99 -5.61 -8.15
N TYR A 67 -22.67 -6.23 -7.18
CA TYR A 67 -22.05 -6.60 -5.89
C TYR A 67 -20.93 -7.63 -6.06
N LYS A 68 -21.13 -8.68 -6.85
CA LYS A 68 -20.10 -9.68 -7.14
C LYS A 68 -18.87 -9.06 -7.80
N LEU A 69 -19.07 -8.19 -8.80
CA LEU A 69 -17.97 -7.48 -9.44
C LEU A 69 -17.24 -6.57 -8.45
N GLY A 70 -17.96 -5.92 -7.53
CA GLY A 70 -17.37 -5.16 -6.44
C GLY A 70 -16.50 -6.01 -5.51
N GLU A 71 -16.95 -7.22 -5.14
CA GLU A 71 -16.17 -8.16 -4.33
C GLU A 71 -14.90 -8.63 -5.04
N GLU A 72 -14.99 -9.00 -6.32
CA GLU A 72 -13.82 -9.41 -7.12
C GLU A 72 -12.79 -8.28 -7.25
N VAL A 73 -13.23 -7.03 -7.50
CA VAL A 73 -12.34 -5.87 -7.58
C VAL A 73 -11.65 -5.58 -6.25
N VAL A 74 -12.38 -5.68 -5.13
CA VAL A 74 -11.81 -5.50 -3.79
C VAL A 74 -10.80 -6.61 -3.46
N PHE A 75 -11.12 -7.86 -3.81
CA PHE A 75 -10.23 -9.00 -3.63
C PHE A 75 -8.93 -8.84 -4.44
N ASP A 76 -9.03 -8.52 -5.73
CA ASP A 76 -7.88 -8.25 -6.60
C ASP A 76 -7.01 -7.11 -6.05
N ARG A 77 -7.64 -6.04 -5.53
CA ARG A 77 -6.92 -4.94 -4.91
C ARG A 77 -6.18 -5.39 -3.65
N ALA A 78 -6.81 -6.22 -2.81
CA ALA A 78 -6.17 -6.75 -1.61
C ALA A 78 -4.96 -7.61 -1.95
N ILE A 79 -5.08 -8.52 -2.93
CA ILE A 79 -3.97 -9.34 -3.40
C ILE A 79 -2.82 -8.49 -3.96
N ARG A 80 -3.12 -7.46 -4.76
CA ARG A 80 -2.10 -6.53 -5.27
C ARG A 80 -1.42 -5.75 -4.14
N ALA A 81 -2.17 -5.29 -3.15
CA ALA A 81 -1.62 -4.57 -2.01
C ALA A 81 -0.74 -5.47 -1.13
N GLU A 82 -1.12 -6.73 -0.95
CA GLU A 82 -0.32 -7.72 -0.23
C GLU A 82 1.01 -7.98 -0.94
N ARG A 83 0.98 -8.24 -2.25
CA ARG A 83 2.20 -8.41 -3.06
C ARG A 83 3.12 -7.19 -3.00
N ALA A 84 2.56 -6.00 -3.20
CA ALA A 84 3.34 -4.76 -3.12
C ALA A 84 3.97 -4.55 -1.73
N ARG A 85 3.28 -4.96 -0.66
CA ARG A 85 3.81 -4.88 0.70
C ARG A 85 4.96 -5.88 0.91
N ASP A 86 4.87 -7.08 0.34
CA ASP A 86 5.91 -8.08 0.46
C ASP A 86 7.14 -7.70 -0.39
N GLU A 87 6.94 -7.22 -1.62
CA GLU A 87 8.01 -6.63 -2.44
C GLU A 87 8.73 -5.47 -1.72
N ALA A 88 7.96 -4.58 -1.09
CA ALA A 88 8.53 -3.48 -0.31
C ALA A 88 9.33 -3.97 0.92
N ARG A 89 8.89 -5.05 1.57
CA ARG A 89 9.62 -5.65 2.71
C ARG A 89 10.93 -6.29 2.26
N GLU A 90 10.91 -7.01 1.14
CA GLU A 90 12.12 -7.59 0.55
C GLU A 90 13.12 -6.50 0.17
N GLU A 91 12.65 -5.42 -0.47
CA GLU A 91 13.49 -4.31 -0.84
C GLU A 91 14.08 -3.58 0.38
N VAL A 92 13.29 -3.37 1.44
CA VAL A 92 13.80 -2.82 2.71
C VAL A 92 14.85 -3.74 3.33
N GLY A 93 14.65 -5.05 3.28
CA GLY A 93 15.63 -6.04 3.73
C GLY A 93 16.95 -5.90 2.97
N ARG A 94 16.89 -5.93 1.64
CA ARG A 94 18.05 -5.78 0.74
C ARG A 94 18.81 -4.48 0.99
N LEU A 95 18.09 -3.36 1.14
CA LEU A 95 18.70 -2.05 1.41
C LEU A 95 19.36 -2.00 2.78
N ARG A 96 18.78 -2.65 3.80
CA ARG A 96 19.39 -2.75 5.13
C ARG A 96 20.68 -3.55 5.07
N GLU A 97 20.67 -4.72 4.44
CA GLU A 97 21.87 -5.55 4.26
C GLU A 97 22.97 -4.81 3.51
N ALA A 98 22.63 -4.12 2.41
CA ALA A 98 23.61 -3.33 1.65
C ALA A 98 24.19 -2.17 2.49
N LYS A 99 23.34 -1.47 3.25
CA LYS A 99 23.77 -0.39 4.15
C LYS A 99 24.66 -0.93 5.27
N ASP A 100 24.30 -2.03 5.90
CA ASP A 100 25.06 -2.63 6.99
C ASP A 100 26.42 -3.14 6.50
N GLY A 101 26.47 -3.78 5.32
CA GLY A 101 27.73 -4.16 4.67
C GLY A 101 28.64 -2.96 4.35
N ALA A 102 28.08 -1.84 3.88
CA ALA A 102 28.85 -0.62 3.64
C ALA A 102 29.45 -0.05 4.94
N TYR A 103 28.71 -0.08 6.06
CA TYR A 103 29.24 0.33 7.36
C TYR A 103 30.31 -0.62 7.89
N GLU A 104 30.17 -1.93 7.66
CA GLU A 104 31.17 -2.92 8.03
C GLU A 104 32.50 -2.66 7.30
N GLU A 105 32.45 -2.57 5.97
CA GLU A 105 33.64 -2.34 5.14
C GLU A 105 34.32 -1.00 5.48
N ARG A 106 33.53 0.08 5.57
CA ARG A 106 34.01 1.40 6.00
C ARG A 106 34.72 1.31 7.33
N ASN A 107 34.14 0.65 8.33
CA ASN A 107 34.73 0.60 9.67
C ASN A 107 36.00 -0.26 9.71
N ARG A 108 36.11 -1.33 8.90
CA ARG A 108 37.36 -2.08 8.73
C ARG A 108 38.46 -1.21 8.12
N CYS A 109 38.15 -0.42 7.10
CA CYS A 109 39.09 0.53 6.52
C CYS A 109 39.52 1.61 7.53
N VAL A 110 38.57 2.17 8.29
CA VAL A 110 38.88 3.14 9.35
C VAL A 110 39.76 2.52 10.45
N ALA A 111 39.51 1.26 10.83
CA ALA A 111 40.35 0.55 11.81
C ALA A 111 41.79 0.37 11.30
N LEU A 112 41.96 0.01 10.02
CA LEU A 112 43.29 -0.06 9.40
C LEU A 112 43.98 1.31 9.40
N ILE A 113 43.28 2.38 8.99
CA ILE A 113 43.81 3.75 8.98
C ILE A 113 44.23 4.19 10.39
N ALA A 114 43.41 3.89 11.40
CA ALA A 114 43.72 4.18 12.79
C ALA A 114 44.97 3.45 13.30
N ALA A 115 45.11 2.16 12.95
CA ALA A 115 46.29 1.38 13.28
C ALA A 115 47.56 1.96 12.63
N MET A 116 47.47 2.34 11.35
CA MET A 116 48.57 3.01 10.63
C MET A 116 48.90 4.37 11.25
N GLY A 117 47.90 5.20 11.55
CA GLY A 117 48.09 6.50 12.21
C GLY A 117 48.79 6.36 13.56
N LYS A 118 48.37 5.37 14.37
CA LYS A 118 49.04 5.04 15.64
C LYS A 118 50.49 4.62 15.42
N TYR A 119 50.77 3.81 14.40
CA TYR A 119 52.13 3.41 14.03
C TYR A 119 52.99 4.62 13.60
N LEU A 120 52.40 5.59 12.90
CA LEU A 120 53.03 6.86 12.51
C LEU A 120 53.17 7.87 13.68
N GLY A 121 52.75 7.51 14.89
CA GLY A 121 52.86 8.36 16.07
C GLY A 121 51.74 9.40 16.22
N TRP A 122 50.65 9.30 15.45
CA TRP A 122 49.49 10.15 15.60
C TRP A 122 48.72 9.81 16.88
N ARG A 123 48.02 10.80 17.45
CA ARG A 123 47.10 10.54 18.55
C ARG A 123 45.86 9.87 17.98
N VAL A 124 45.64 8.62 18.38
CA VAL A 124 44.50 7.79 17.95
C VAL A 124 43.89 7.15 19.17
N GLY A 125 42.57 7.11 19.24
CA GLY A 125 41.89 6.37 20.30
C GLY A 125 40.38 6.36 20.21
N LEU A 126 39.78 5.65 21.15
CA LEU A 126 38.35 5.42 21.25
C LEU A 126 37.74 6.25 22.37
N SER A 127 36.51 6.72 22.15
CA SER A 127 35.69 7.35 23.17
C SER A 127 34.23 6.90 23.02
N ARG A 128 33.37 7.32 23.95
CA ARG A 128 31.93 7.20 23.82
C ARG A 128 31.29 8.58 23.94
N THR A 129 30.42 8.91 22.99
CA THR A 129 29.67 10.17 22.99
C THR A 129 28.19 9.86 22.98
N ALA A 130 27.49 10.24 24.05
CA ALA A 130 26.04 10.17 24.09
C ALA A 130 25.46 11.35 23.29
N ILE A 131 24.72 11.05 22.22
CA ILE A 131 24.06 12.04 21.38
C ILE A 131 22.55 11.89 21.59
N GLU A 132 21.87 12.98 21.94
CA GLU A 132 20.43 12.94 22.17
C GLU A 132 19.68 12.47 20.91
N GLY A 133 18.79 11.50 21.09
CA GLY A 133 18.00 10.90 20.01
C GLY A 133 18.73 9.86 19.17
N TRP A 134 20.00 9.55 19.46
CA TRP A 134 20.72 8.44 18.85
C TRP A 134 20.59 7.18 19.72
N ASP A 135 20.70 6.03 19.07
CA ASP A 135 20.78 4.75 19.77
C ASP A 135 22.13 4.63 20.49
N GLU A 136 22.11 4.10 21.71
CA GLU A 136 23.31 3.94 22.54
C GLU A 136 24.36 3.05 21.88
N GLU A 137 23.94 2.12 21.03
CA GLU A 137 24.82 1.24 20.29
C GLU A 137 25.69 2.00 19.27
N TRP A 138 25.31 3.24 18.90
CA TRP A 138 26.07 4.11 17.99
C TRP A 138 26.95 5.15 18.70
N HIS A 139 27.08 5.07 20.03
CA HIS A 139 27.88 6.02 20.80
C HIS A 139 29.39 5.80 20.70
N GLY A 140 29.83 4.65 20.19
CA GLY A 140 31.24 4.38 19.92
C GLY A 140 31.80 5.35 18.89
N ILE A 141 32.88 6.05 19.21
CA ILE A 141 33.56 6.97 18.30
C ILE A 141 35.07 6.75 18.32
N ILE A 142 35.66 6.80 17.14
CA ILE A 142 37.11 6.82 16.96
C ILE A 142 37.57 8.22 16.55
N TYR A 143 38.66 8.68 17.17
CA TYR A 143 39.34 9.91 16.85
C TYR A 143 40.77 9.63 16.34
N ILE A 144 41.17 10.38 15.32
CA ILE A 144 42.52 10.35 14.75
C ILE A 144 42.97 11.80 14.56
N ASP A 145 44.02 12.21 15.26
CA ASP A 145 44.64 13.53 15.09
C ASP A 145 45.70 13.44 13.99
N THR A 146 45.34 13.88 12.79
CA THR A 146 46.27 13.96 11.66
C THR A 146 47.05 15.28 11.69
N PRO A 147 48.13 15.42 10.90
CA PRO A 147 48.81 16.71 10.72
C PRO A 147 47.90 17.83 10.17
N ARG A 148 46.75 17.49 9.58
CA ARG A 148 45.76 18.45 9.04
C ARG A 148 44.56 18.66 9.97
N GLY A 149 44.64 18.15 11.20
CA GLY A 149 43.58 18.25 12.20
C GLY A 149 42.90 16.92 12.50
N GLN A 150 41.92 16.97 13.38
CA GLN A 150 41.20 15.79 13.85
C GLN A 150 40.18 15.31 12.83
N ILE A 151 40.06 13.98 12.70
CA ILE A 151 39.00 13.31 11.96
C ILE A 151 38.35 12.25 12.86
N SER A 152 37.05 12.02 12.66
CA SER A 152 36.30 11.11 13.51
C SER A 152 35.14 10.39 12.82
N TRP A 153 34.82 9.20 13.34
CA TRP A 153 33.68 8.41 12.88
C TRP A 153 33.03 7.66 14.04
N HIS A 154 31.70 7.75 14.11
CA HIS A 154 30.90 6.85 14.93
C HIS A 154 30.81 5.45 14.33
N TYR A 155 30.72 4.46 15.20
CA TYR A 155 30.56 3.06 14.87
C TYR A 155 29.58 2.37 15.83
N HIS A 156 28.92 1.34 15.33
CA HIS A 156 28.04 0.49 16.12
C HIS A 156 28.83 -0.43 17.06
N ASP A 157 28.29 -0.74 18.24
CA ASP A 157 28.96 -1.60 19.23
C ASP A 157 29.32 -3.00 18.68
N SER A 158 28.58 -3.53 17.70
CA SER A 158 28.94 -4.77 16.98
C SER A 158 30.27 -4.68 16.20
N HIS A 159 30.70 -3.46 15.85
CA HIS A 159 31.96 -3.19 15.15
C HIS A 159 33.10 -2.81 16.10
N ALA A 160 32.85 -2.69 17.40
CA ALA A 160 33.89 -2.44 18.41
C ALA A 160 35.08 -3.42 18.33
N PRO A 161 34.90 -4.72 18.03
CA PRO A 161 36.02 -5.66 17.88
C PRO A 161 37.05 -5.26 16.82
N PHE A 162 36.67 -4.51 15.78
CA PHE A 162 37.62 -4.02 14.76
C PHE A 162 38.65 -3.04 15.34
N PHE A 163 38.33 -2.38 16.44
CA PHE A 163 39.14 -1.34 17.06
C PHE A 163 39.85 -1.78 18.35
N GLY A 164 39.74 -3.06 18.75
CA GLY A 164 40.17 -3.55 20.08
C GLY A 164 41.64 -3.33 20.47
N GLY A 165 42.53 -3.04 19.51
CA GLY A 165 43.95 -2.72 19.77
C GLY A 165 44.26 -1.23 20.01
N LEU A 166 43.25 -0.36 19.96
CA LEU A 166 43.41 1.08 20.11
C LEU A 166 43.19 1.52 21.57
N PRO A 167 43.98 2.49 22.07
CA PRO A 167 43.81 2.98 23.43
C PRO A 167 42.57 3.88 23.55
N PRO A 168 42.13 4.21 24.79
CA PRO A 168 41.20 5.33 25.00
C PRO A 168 41.76 6.63 24.42
N TYR A 169 40.91 7.44 23.80
CA TYR A 169 41.30 8.74 23.27
C TYR A 169 41.55 9.73 24.40
N THR A 170 42.67 10.45 24.32
CA THR A 170 43.12 11.39 25.37
C THR A 170 42.99 12.86 24.96
N GLY A 171 42.56 13.14 23.72
CA GLY A 171 42.29 14.50 23.26
C GLY A 171 40.86 14.93 23.54
N THR A 172 40.48 16.09 23.01
CA THR A 172 39.11 16.61 23.02
C THR A 172 38.61 16.74 21.59
N TRP A 173 37.31 16.54 21.36
CA TRP A 173 36.72 16.83 20.06
C TRP A 173 36.91 18.30 19.72
N ASP A 174 37.40 18.59 18.51
CA ASP A 174 37.74 19.95 18.08
C ASP A 174 36.58 20.72 17.42
N GLY A 175 35.37 20.15 17.44
CA GLY A 175 34.16 20.79 16.92
C GLY A 175 33.96 20.66 15.41
N HIS A 176 34.74 19.84 14.70
CA HIS A 176 34.57 19.66 13.26
C HIS A 176 33.21 19.08 12.87
N ASP A 177 32.66 19.54 11.75
CA ASP A 177 31.52 18.91 11.10
C ASP A 177 31.94 17.81 10.10
N THR A 178 30.95 17.20 9.44
CA THR A 178 31.20 16.17 8.44
C THR A 178 31.97 16.68 7.22
N GLY A 179 31.71 17.92 6.76
CA GLY A 179 32.41 18.48 5.60
C GLY A 179 33.87 18.78 5.90
N GLU A 180 34.13 19.35 7.08
CA GLU A 180 35.45 19.68 7.60
C GLU A 180 36.35 18.44 7.70
N LYS A 181 35.88 17.35 8.34
CA LYS A 181 36.69 16.13 8.44
C LYS A 181 37.05 15.54 7.08
N TYR A 182 36.14 15.59 6.10
CA TYR A 182 36.42 15.05 4.76
C TYR A 182 37.34 15.97 3.96
N ARG A 183 37.31 17.28 4.18
CA ARG A 183 38.32 18.19 3.63
C ARG A 183 39.71 17.85 4.16
N ARG A 184 39.83 17.60 5.48
CA ARG A 184 41.09 17.19 6.11
C ARG A 184 41.59 15.84 5.60
N VAL A 185 40.70 14.87 5.36
CA VAL A 185 41.07 13.60 4.70
C VAL A 185 41.69 13.85 3.31
N ALA A 186 41.07 14.71 2.50
CA ALA A 186 41.60 15.08 1.18
C ALA A 186 42.95 15.81 1.28
N GLU A 187 43.11 16.67 2.29
CA GLU A 187 44.36 17.38 2.54
C GLU A 187 45.51 16.47 2.98
N VAL A 188 45.23 15.44 3.78
CA VAL A 188 46.21 14.40 4.15
C VAL A 188 46.67 13.66 2.89
N HIS A 189 45.74 13.32 1.99
CA HIS A 189 46.07 12.69 0.72
C HIS A 189 46.93 13.63 -0.17
N ALA A 190 46.52 14.88 -0.34
CA ALA A 190 47.24 15.85 -1.17
C ALA A 190 48.66 16.16 -0.64
N ALA A 191 48.89 16.04 0.68
CA ALA A 191 50.21 16.23 1.28
C ALA A 191 51.24 15.20 0.77
N LEU A 192 50.81 13.97 0.45
CA LEU A 192 51.68 12.90 -0.03
C LEU A 192 52.28 13.22 -1.41
N ASP A 193 51.59 14.02 -2.21
CA ASP A 193 52.02 14.40 -3.56
C ASP A 193 52.95 15.62 -3.56
N ALA A 194 52.99 16.36 -2.45
CA ALA A 194 53.70 17.64 -2.34
C ALA A 194 55.08 17.54 -1.68
N GLU A 195 55.36 16.49 -0.89
CA GLU A 195 56.68 16.29 -0.28
C GLU A 195 57.63 15.55 -1.22
N PRO A 196 58.83 16.08 -1.53
CA PRO A 196 59.82 15.32 -2.29
C PRO A 196 60.23 14.12 -1.44
N ARG A 197 59.98 12.90 -1.94
CA ARG A 197 60.49 11.68 -1.33
C ARG A 197 62.00 11.83 -1.24
N SER A 198 62.53 12.01 -0.03
CA SER A 198 63.97 11.89 0.17
C SER A 198 64.34 10.45 -0.17
N GLU A 199 65.04 10.26 -1.28
CA GLU A 199 65.64 8.99 -1.64
C GLU A 199 66.57 8.57 -0.50
N GLY A 200 66.23 7.46 0.15
CA GLY A 200 67.10 6.74 1.09
C GLY A 200 67.65 5.49 0.43
#